data_AF-A0A4P6YCR7-F1
#
_entry.id   AF-A0A4P6YCR7-F1
#
_cell.length_a   1.000
_cell.length_b   1.000
_cell.length_c   1.000
_cell.angle_alpha   90.00
_cell.angle_beta   90.00
_cell.angle_gamma   90.00
#
_symmetry.space_group_name_H-M   'P 1'
#
loop_
_entity.id
_entity.type
_entity.pdbx_description
1 polymer ?
#
loop_
_entity_poly.entity_id
_entity_poly.type
_entity_poly.pdbx_seq_one_letter_code
_entity_poly.pdbx_strand_id
1 'polypeptide(L)'
;METNQLVNSFEREQNEIPKFYSKKAILGFSIFFSSIFGGILLIQNLKEIGMKKEAKTVLNTSIFLTVLPFLVAWLMEKDVSTYTFLANLIGGLVLSEFYFGLYIPKEQIFESKKIWKPLLISLIITIPLLASAIYFA
;
A
#
# COMPACT_ATOMS: atom_id res chain seq x y z
N MET A 1 -32.26 -29.11 -0.96
CA MET A 1 -31.32 -29.11 0.19
C MET A 1 -30.00 -28.44 -0.17
N GLU A 2 -29.40 -28.73 -1.33
CA GLU A 2 -28.17 -28.07 -1.81
C GLU A 2 -28.30 -26.55 -2.02
N THR A 3 -29.44 -26.08 -2.52
CA THR A 3 -29.71 -24.64 -2.72
C THR A 3 -29.65 -23.83 -1.43
N ASN A 4 -30.13 -24.37 -0.30
CA ASN A 4 -30.04 -23.70 1.01
C ASN A 4 -28.62 -23.69 1.57
N GLN A 5 -27.77 -24.66 1.22
CA GLN A 5 -26.37 -24.68 1.64
C GLN A 5 -25.53 -23.70 0.83
N LEU A 6 -25.79 -23.58 -0.48
CA LEU A 6 -25.12 -22.60 -1.36
C LEU A 6 -25.51 -21.16 -0.98
N VAL A 7 -26.79 -20.90 -0.69
CA VAL A 7 -27.24 -19.59 -0.22
C VAL A 7 -26.58 -19.24 1.13
N ASN A 8 -26.53 -20.18 2.09
CA ASN A 8 -25.86 -19.96 3.37
C ASN A 8 -24.33 -19.80 3.27
N SER A 9 -23.66 -20.36 2.26
CA SER A 9 -22.23 -20.11 2.05
C SER A 9 -21.99 -18.74 1.40
N PHE A 10 -22.83 -18.33 0.45
CA PHE A 10 -22.76 -16.99 -0.16
C PHE A 10 -23.07 -15.88 0.85
N GLU A 11 -24.07 -16.07 1.71
CA GLU A 11 -24.39 -15.13 2.79
C GLU A 11 -23.29 -15.07 3.84
N ARG A 12 -22.60 -16.18 4.14
CA ARG A 12 -21.46 -16.17 5.07
C ARG A 12 -20.22 -15.48 4.48
N GLU A 13 -19.93 -15.67 3.20
CA GLU A 13 -18.86 -14.91 2.51
C GLU A 13 -19.15 -13.40 2.43
N GLN A 14 -20.42 -13.00 2.31
CA GLN A 14 -20.80 -11.58 2.33
C GLN A 14 -20.89 -10.98 3.75
N ASN A 15 -21.01 -11.81 4.80
CA ASN A 15 -21.14 -11.35 6.19
C ASN A 15 -19.81 -11.26 6.95
N GLU A 16 -18.68 -11.70 6.39
CA GLU A 16 -17.38 -11.44 7.01
C GLU A 16 -16.92 -10.02 6.72
N ILE A 17 -16.92 -9.17 7.76
CA ILE A 17 -16.47 -7.79 7.67
C ILE A 17 -14.99 -7.79 7.22
N PRO A 18 -14.65 -7.20 6.06
CA PRO A 18 -13.31 -7.26 5.54
C PRO A 18 -12.34 -6.52 6.46
N LYS A 19 -11.11 -7.02 6.52
CA LYS A 19 -10.07 -6.47 7.37
C LYS A 19 -9.12 -5.60 6.54
N PHE A 20 -9.03 -4.32 6.84
CA PHE A 20 -8.21 -3.35 6.09
C PHE A 20 -7.12 -2.69 6.93
N TYR A 21 -6.00 -2.40 6.31
CA TYR A 21 -5.12 -1.34 6.80
C TYR A 21 -5.77 0.02 6.58
N SER A 22 -5.66 0.91 7.56
CA SER A 22 -6.28 2.24 7.48
C SER A 22 -5.54 3.15 6.48
N LYS A 23 -6.24 4.19 5.99
CA LYS A 23 -5.63 5.26 5.18
C LYS A 23 -4.36 5.84 5.81
N LYS A 24 -4.41 6.08 7.13
CA LYS A 24 -3.28 6.60 7.90
C LYS A 24 -2.08 5.64 7.90
N ALA A 25 -2.33 4.33 7.98
CA ALA A 25 -1.27 3.34 7.87
C ALA A 25 -0.64 3.37 6.46
N ILE A 26 -1.47 3.37 5.41
CA ILE A 26 -0.98 3.43 4.02
C ILE A 26 -0.14 4.70 3.79
N LEU A 27 -0.60 5.86 4.26
CA LEU A 27 0.11 7.12 4.17
C LEU A 27 1.44 7.08 4.92
N GLY A 28 1.43 6.64 6.19
CA GLY A 28 2.62 6.55 7.01
C GLY A 28 3.68 5.62 6.41
N PHE A 29 3.28 4.43 5.96
CA PHE A 29 4.21 3.50 5.32
C PHE A 29 4.81 4.06 4.02
N SER A 30 4.03 4.83 3.27
CA SER A 30 4.51 5.49 2.05
C SER A 30 5.58 6.54 2.35
N ILE A 31 5.34 7.39 3.35
CA ILE A 31 6.24 8.49 3.72
C ILE A 31 7.53 7.96 4.38
N PHE A 32 7.41 7.04 5.34
CA PHE A 32 8.56 6.59 6.14
C PHE A 32 9.41 5.49 5.49
N PHE A 33 8.81 4.63 4.65
CA PHE A 33 9.55 3.52 4.05
C PHE A 33 9.69 3.68 2.53
N SER A 34 8.58 3.88 1.81
CA SER A 34 8.50 4.26 0.39
C SER A 34 7.08 4.02 -0.12
N SER A 35 6.68 4.69 -1.21
CA SER A 35 5.40 4.46 -1.92
C SER A 35 5.07 2.98 -2.15
N ILE A 36 6.05 2.11 -2.45
CA ILE A 36 5.79 0.68 -2.64
C ILE A 36 5.29 -0.02 -1.38
N PHE A 37 5.74 0.39 -0.19
CA PHE A 37 5.28 -0.19 1.06
C PHE A 37 3.81 0.16 1.33
N GLY A 38 3.43 1.44 1.19
CA GLY A 38 2.02 1.82 1.27
C GLY A 38 1.16 1.15 0.20
N GLY A 39 1.71 0.99 -1.01
CA GLY A 39 1.08 0.26 -2.11
C GLY A 39 0.76 -1.18 -1.74
N ILE A 40 1.70 -1.92 -1.13
CA ILE A 40 1.50 -3.30 -0.67
C ILE A 40 0.36 -3.40 0.35
N LEU A 41 0.23 -2.44 1.26
CA LEU A 41 -0.88 -2.39 2.23
C LEU A 41 -2.22 -2.22 1.51
N LEU A 42 -2.30 -1.28 0.55
CA LEU A 42 -3.52 -1.06 -0.22
C LEU A 42 -3.87 -2.26 -1.11
N ILE A 43 -2.87 -2.89 -1.74
CA ILE A 43 -3.04 -4.13 -2.52
C ILE A 43 -3.66 -5.23 -1.68
N GLN A 44 -3.25 -5.37 -0.42
CA GLN A 44 -3.85 -6.35 0.50
C GLN A 44 -5.30 -6.00 0.81
N ASN A 45 -5.64 -4.73 1.02
CA ASN A 45 -7.03 -4.32 1.20
C ASN A 45 -7.90 -4.67 -0.02
N LEU A 46 -7.43 -4.35 -1.23
CA LEU A 46 -8.17 -4.62 -2.47
C LEU A 46 -8.34 -6.12 -2.73
N LYS A 47 -7.33 -6.92 -2.42
CA LYS A 47 -7.42 -8.39 -2.50
C LYS A 47 -8.44 -8.97 -1.52
N GLU A 48 -8.59 -8.38 -0.34
CA GLU A 48 -9.57 -8.80 0.66
C GLU A 48 -11.02 -8.68 0.14
N ILE A 49 -11.31 -7.67 -0.69
CA ILE A 49 -12.61 -7.47 -1.33
C ILE A 49 -12.67 -7.98 -2.78
N GLY A 50 -11.74 -8.86 -3.17
CA GLY A 50 -11.76 -9.52 -4.49
C GLY A 50 -11.33 -8.65 -5.68
N MET A 51 -10.93 -7.40 -5.47
CA MET A 51 -10.53 -6.43 -6.51
C MET A 51 -9.08 -6.65 -7.00
N LYS A 52 -8.81 -7.84 -7.56
CA LYS A 52 -7.46 -8.27 -7.97
C LYS A 52 -6.89 -7.45 -9.13
N LYS A 53 -7.76 -6.96 -10.02
CA LYS A 53 -7.34 -6.15 -11.18
C LYS A 53 -6.84 -4.79 -10.72
N GLU A 54 -7.58 -4.16 -9.82
CA GLU A 54 -7.27 -2.86 -9.23
C GLU A 54 -6.04 -2.97 -8.33
N ALA A 55 -5.90 -4.08 -7.60
CA ALA A 55 -4.68 -4.39 -6.87
C ALA A 55 -3.44 -4.44 -7.79
N LYS A 56 -3.57 -4.99 -9.01
CA LYS A 56 -2.48 -4.97 -10.00
C LYS A 56 -2.18 -3.56 -10.50
N THR A 57 -3.21 -2.74 -10.72
CA THR A 57 -3.04 -1.32 -11.07
C THR A 57 -2.28 -0.57 -9.97
N VAL A 58 -2.69 -0.72 -8.71
CA VAL A 58 -2.01 -0.11 -7.55
C VAL A 58 -0.56 -0.58 -7.44
N LEU A 59 -0.28 -1.86 -7.69
CA LEU A 59 1.09 -2.38 -7.72
C LEU A 59 1.95 -1.64 -8.74
N ASN A 60 1.49 -1.57 -9.99
CA ASN A 60 2.21 -0.88 -11.05
C ASN A 60 2.45 0.59 -10.70
N THR A 61 1.42 1.28 -10.21
CA THR A 61 1.55 2.69 -9.81
C THR A 61 2.55 2.86 -8.66
N SER A 62 2.52 1.99 -7.65
CA SER A 62 3.42 2.07 -6.51
C SER A 62 4.89 1.82 -6.88
N ILE A 63 5.15 0.89 -7.81
CA ILE A 63 6.48 0.67 -8.38
C ILE A 63 6.93 1.89 -9.18
N PHE A 64 6.05 2.41 -10.04
CA PHE A 64 6.34 3.60 -10.84
C PHE A 64 6.70 4.81 -9.96
N LEU A 65 5.89 5.11 -8.94
CA LEU A 65 6.13 6.19 -7.99
C LEU A 65 7.44 6.02 -7.21
N THR A 66 7.87 4.78 -6.99
CA THR A 66 9.13 4.46 -6.30
C THR A 66 10.34 4.67 -7.20
N VAL A 67 10.25 4.30 -8.48
CA VAL A 67 11.38 4.38 -9.44
C VAL A 67 11.50 5.78 -10.06
N LEU A 68 10.39 6.47 -10.28
CA LEU A 68 10.34 7.80 -10.90
C LEU A 68 11.33 8.84 -10.31
N PRO A 69 11.44 9.03 -8.98
CA PRO A 69 12.37 10.02 -8.43
C PRO A 69 13.84 9.73 -8.77
N PHE A 70 14.23 8.45 -8.92
CA PHE A 70 15.58 8.08 -9.34
C PHE A 70 15.84 8.48 -10.79
N LEU A 71 14.88 8.25 -11.69
CA LEU A 71 14.98 8.66 -13.09
C LEU A 71 15.07 10.19 -13.22
N VAL A 72 14.26 10.93 -12.46
CA VAL A 72 14.29 12.40 -12.46
C VAL A 72 15.61 12.91 -11.92
N ALA A 73 16.08 12.39 -10.79
CA ALA A 73 17.37 12.77 -10.21
C ALA A 73 18.53 12.51 -11.17
N TRP A 74 18.51 11.37 -11.85
CA TRP A 74 19.52 11.01 -12.86
C TRP A 74 19.52 12.00 -14.06
N LEU A 75 18.34 12.34 -14.60
CA LEU A 75 18.22 13.30 -15.70
C LEU A 75 18.64 14.73 -15.32
N MET A 76 18.44 15.10 -14.06
CA MET A 76 18.74 16.44 -13.56
C MET A 76 20.14 16.57 -12.95
N GLU A 77 20.91 15.48 -12.89
CA GLU A 77 22.21 15.41 -12.21
C GLU A 77 22.16 15.96 -10.77
N LYS A 78 21.06 15.66 -10.06
CA LYS A 78 20.79 16.16 -8.70
C LYS A 78 20.65 15.04 -7.69
N ASP A 79 20.80 15.41 -6.41
CA ASP A 79 20.60 14.49 -5.30
C ASP A 79 19.19 13.89 -5.30
N VAL A 80 19.15 12.57 -5.20
CA VAL A 80 17.91 11.78 -5.26
C VAL A 80 17.03 11.92 -4.02
N SER A 81 17.59 12.39 -2.89
CA SER A 81 16.94 12.42 -1.58
C SER A 81 15.69 13.31 -1.56
N THR A 82 15.79 14.55 -2.05
CA THR A 82 14.68 15.51 -2.10
C THR A 82 13.54 15.00 -2.98
N TYR A 83 13.87 14.48 -4.17
CA TYR A 83 12.88 13.94 -5.10
C TYR A 83 12.21 12.69 -4.55
N THR A 84 12.97 11.82 -3.88
CA THR A 84 12.43 10.60 -3.25
C THR A 84 11.48 10.94 -2.12
N PHE A 85 11.82 11.91 -1.26
CA PHE A 85 10.93 12.35 -0.19
C PHE A 85 9.61 12.91 -0.74
N LEU A 86 9.68 13.80 -1.75
CA LEU A 86 8.48 14.35 -2.39
C LEU A 86 7.66 13.27 -3.09
N ALA A 87 8.30 12.34 -3.80
CA ALA A 87 7.63 11.23 -4.46
C ALA A 87 6.94 10.30 -3.45
N ASN A 88 7.55 10.04 -2.29
CA ASN A 88 6.95 9.26 -1.21
C ASN A 88 5.77 9.96 -0.55
N LEU A 89 5.84 11.28 -0.39
CA LEU A 89 4.72 12.08 0.11
C LEU A 89 3.54 12.10 -0.87
N ILE A 90 3.80 12.45 -2.14
CA ILE A 90 2.79 12.49 -3.19
C ILE A 90 2.22 11.10 -3.41
N GLY A 91 3.07 10.09 -3.54
CA GLY A 91 2.66 8.71 -3.72
C GLY A 91 1.84 8.20 -2.53
N GLY A 92 2.20 8.60 -1.31
CA GLY A 92 1.40 8.34 -0.12
C GLY A 92 0.00 8.90 -0.22
N LEU A 93 -0.15 10.17 -0.61
CA LEU A 93 -1.47 10.81 -0.80
C LEU A 93 -2.27 10.17 -1.94
N VAL A 94 -1.62 9.86 -3.06
CA VAL A 94 -2.26 9.17 -4.20
C VAL A 94 -2.78 7.80 -3.78
N LEU A 95 -2.02 7.05 -2.97
CA LEU A 95 -2.44 5.74 -2.49
C LEU A 95 -3.51 5.85 -1.40
N SER A 96 -3.31 6.69 -0.38
CA SER A 96 -4.18 6.74 0.81
C SER A 96 -5.47 7.51 0.59
N GLU A 97 -5.48 8.53 -0.27
CA GLU A 97 -6.67 9.34 -0.52
C GLU A 97 -7.32 8.99 -1.84
N PHE A 98 -6.56 9.05 -2.94
CA PHE A 98 -7.13 8.83 -4.27
C PHE A 98 -7.52 7.37 -4.48
N TYR A 99 -6.57 6.42 -4.47
CA TYR A 99 -6.90 5.02 -4.76
C TYR A 99 -7.73 4.35 -3.67
N PHE A 100 -7.46 4.64 -2.40
CA PHE A 100 -8.32 4.14 -1.33
C PHE A 100 -9.76 4.61 -1.51
N GLY A 101 -9.98 5.92 -1.71
CA GLY A 101 -11.32 6.47 -1.89
C GLY A 101 -11.98 6.08 -3.22
N LEU A 102 -11.19 5.79 -4.25
CA LEU A 102 -11.66 5.36 -5.57
C LEU A 102 -12.18 3.92 -5.55
N TYR A 103 -11.48 3.03 -4.83
CA TYR A 103 -11.76 1.59 -4.90
C TYR A 103 -12.49 1.03 -3.69
N ILE A 104 -12.37 1.65 -2.52
CA ILE A 104 -13.06 1.19 -1.31
C ILE A 104 -14.31 2.07 -1.11
N PRO A 105 -15.53 1.50 -1.22
CA PRO A 105 -16.77 2.23 -1.02
C PRO A 105 -16.81 2.92 0.34
N LYS A 106 -17.43 4.10 0.43
CA LYS A 106 -17.50 4.86 1.69
C LYS A 106 -18.37 4.17 2.75
N GLU A 107 -19.35 3.41 2.29
CA GLU A 107 -20.29 2.65 3.09
C GLU A 107 -19.71 1.29 3.51
N GLN A 108 -18.51 0.93 3.02
CA GLN A 108 -17.84 -0.31 3.38
C GLN A 108 -17.48 -0.29 4.87
N ILE A 109 -18.17 -1.11 5.65
CA ILE A 109 -17.79 -1.40 7.03
C ILE A 109 -16.56 -2.32 6.97
N PHE A 110 -15.50 -1.98 7.70
CA PHE A 110 -14.28 -2.77 7.77
C PHE A 110 -13.71 -2.79 9.18
N GLU A 111 -13.04 -3.89 9.52
CA GLU A 111 -12.23 -3.99 10.72
C GLU A 111 -10.79 -3.55 10.45
N SER A 112 -10.17 -2.85 11.41
CA SER A 112 -8.80 -2.39 11.25
C SER A 112 -7.79 -3.53 11.45
N LYS A 113 -6.98 -3.82 10.43
CA LYS A 113 -5.81 -4.71 10.53
C LYS A 113 -4.74 -4.10 11.41
N LYS A 114 -4.12 -4.95 12.24
CA LYS A 114 -2.92 -4.58 13.02
C LYS A 114 -1.75 -4.34 12.08
N ILE A 115 -1.04 -3.23 12.25
CA ILE A 115 0.12 -2.84 11.43
C ILE A 115 1.45 -3.50 11.86
N TRP A 116 1.48 -4.24 12.97
CA TRP A 116 2.71 -4.79 13.53
C TRP A 116 3.46 -5.74 12.59
N LYS A 117 2.73 -6.60 11.87
CA LYS A 117 3.33 -7.53 10.90
C LYS A 117 4.02 -6.79 9.75
N PRO A 118 3.34 -5.90 8.99
CA PRO A 118 4.01 -5.15 7.94
C PRO A 118 5.10 -4.21 8.49
N LEU A 119 4.92 -3.64 9.69
CA LEU A 119 5.89 -2.72 10.28
C LEU A 119 7.23 -3.40 10.54
N LEU A 120 7.21 -4.61 11.13
CA LEU A 120 8.42 -5.37 11.39
C LEU A 120 9.14 -5.75 10.08
N ILE A 121 8.39 -6.17 9.05
CA ILE A 121 8.95 -6.51 7.74
C ILE A 121 9.60 -5.27 7.11
N SER A 122 8.92 -4.12 7.15
CA SER A 122 9.47 -2.86 6.63
C SER A 122 10.77 -2.48 7.34
N LEU A 123 10.82 -2.55 8.67
CA LEU A 123 12.02 -2.24 9.45
C LEU A 123 13.19 -3.18 9.15
N ILE A 124 12.93 -4.49 9.03
CA ILE A 124 13.95 -5.48 8.67
C ILE A 124 14.56 -5.19 7.30
N ILE A 125 13.80 -4.63 6.37
CA ILE A 125 14.30 -4.26 5.04
C ILE A 125 15.02 -2.91 5.08
N THR A 126 14.45 -1.90 5.73
CA THR A 126 14.97 -0.53 5.67
C THR A 126 16.16 -0.27 6.58
N ILE A 127 16.25 -0.91 7.75
CA ILE A 127 17.39 -0.71 8.67
C ILE A 127 18.71 -1.13 8.02
N PRO A 128 18.86 -2.34 7.42
CA PRO A 128 20.10 -2.71 6.74
C PRO A 128 20.41 -1.81 5.56
N LEU A 129 19.39 -1.38 4.80
CA LEU A 129 19.57 -0.48 3.67
C LEU A 129 20.11 0.89 4.11
N LEU A 130 19.55 1.45 5.19
CA LEU A 130 20.02 2.71 5.77
C LEU A 130 21.43 2.56 6.36
N ALA A 131 21.70 1.48 7.09
CA ALA A 131 23.04 1.21 7.64
C ALA A 131 24.09 1.09 6.53
N SER A 132 23.76 0.40 5.43
CA SER A 132 24.61 0.32 4.25
C SER A 132 24.84 1.70 3.63
N ALA A 133 23.80 2.50 3.45
CA ALA A 133 23.93 3.84 2.89
C ALA A 133 24.84 4.73 3.74
N ILE A 134 24.77 4.63 5.07
CA ILE A 134 25.64 5.40 5.99
C ILE A 134 27.08 4.87 5.97
N TYR A 135 27.27 3.55 5.92
CA TYR A 135 28.61 2.95 5.92
C TYR A 135 29.41 3.24 4.63
N PHE A 136 28.72 3.35 3.49
CA PHE A 136 29.34 3.62 2.18
C PHE A 136 29.28 5.09 1.74
N ALA A 137 28.62 5.98 2.51
CA ALA A 137 28.62 7.42 2.27
C ALA A 137 29.86 8.09 2.89
#